data_AF-A0A8T9QCS7-F1
#
_entry.id   AF-A0A8T9QCS7-F1
#
_cell.length_a   1.000
_cell.length_b   1.000
_cell.length_c   1.000
_cell.angle_alpha   90.00
_cell.angle_beta   90.00
_cell.angle_gamma   90.00
#
_symmetry.space_group_name_H-M   'P 1'
#
loop_
_entity.id
_entity.type
_entity.pdbx_description
1 polymer ?
#
loop_
_entity_poly.entity_id
_entity_poly.type
_entity_poly.pdbx_seq_one_letter_code
_entity_poly.pdbx_strand_id
1 'polypeptide(L)'
;MNVIVKRLLITTGVVVALMVGAYTCWLIVLAHAFGAFDPTYTKADLIRHYEAKAPELWALNAYINSIVPAHQSVDIEFDGQRTIPIFHLKVNGIYDSNWDVKWDSAQADTLLHQLGWTRQTLTTLQAKLDQAGCISIASGEPCTIGYQRSGMGKYSYNLFSGPLSDSLKVQYSSGCTHIVYKPQVVLEYGGGAVGPQCFEEQ
;
A
#
# COMPACT_ATOMS: atom_id res chain seq x y z
N MET A 1 6.21 1.41 61.43
CA MET A 1 5.81 2.25 60.27
C MET A 1 4.36 2.70 60.47
N ASN A 2 4.07 3.99 60.35
CA ASN A 2 2.73 4.54 60.54
C ASN A 2 1.76 3.92 59.50
N VAL A 3 0.57 3.50 59.93
CA VAL A 3 -0.47 2.90 59.07
C VAL A 3 -0.82 3.82 57.90
N ILE A 4 -0.78 5.14 58.11
CA ILE A 4 -1.00 6.16 57.08
C ILE A 4 0.10 6.09 56.00
N VAL A 5 1.36 6.02 56.43
CA VAL A 5 2.52 5.92 55.51
C VAL A 5 2.47 4.61 54.72
N LYS A 6 2.09 3.49 55.35
CA LYS A 6 1.92 2.20 54.66
C LYS A 6 0.85 2.28 53.57
N ARG A 7 -0.31 2.87 53.87
CA ARG A 7 -1.41 3.02 52.91
C ARG A 7 -1.01 3.93 51.76
N LEU A 8 -0.33 5.05 52.04
CA LEU A 8 0.17 5.98 51.02
C LEU A 8 1.14 5.28 50.05
N LEU A 9 2.10 4.51 50.57
CA LEU A 9 3.08 3.79 49.73
C LEU A 9 2.40 2.75 48.82
N ILE A 10 1.42 2.00 49.34
CA ILE A 10 0.67 1.02 48.55
C ILE A 10 -0.13 1.72 47.46
N THR A 11 -0.86 2.80 47.78
CA THR A 11 -1.65 3.54 46.78
C THR A 11 -0.76 4.16 45.71
N THR A 12 0.37 4.77 46.09
CA THR A 12 1.33 5.34 45.14
C THR A 12 1.92 4.24 44.25
N GLY A 13 2.29 3.10 44.82
CA GLY A 13 2.80 1.96 44.05
C GLY A 13 1.79 1.45 43.02
N VAL A 14 0.51 1.34 43.39
CA VAL A 14 -0.56 0.94 42.46
C VAL A 14 -0.74 1.98 41.35
N VAL A 15 -0.77 3.27 41.68
CA VAL A 15 -0.93 4.35 40.69
C VAL A 15 0.25 4.37 39.71
N VAL A 16 1.49 4.25 40.21
CA VAL A 16 2.69 4.17 39.36
C VAL A 16 2.64 2.95 38.44
N ALA A 17 2.27 1.78 38.96
CA ALA A 17 2.14 0.57 38.16
C ALA A 17 1.09 0.71 37.05
N LEU A 18 -0.06 1.32 37.36
CA LEU A 18 -1.10 1.60 36.36
C LEU A 18 -0.64 2.59 35.30
N MET A 19 0.07 3.66 35.68
CA MET A 19 0.61 4.63 34.72
C MET A 19 1.67 4.01 33.81
N VAL A 20 2.58 3.20 34.35
CA VAL A 20 3.58 2.47 33.55
C VAL A 20 2.89 1.47 32.62
N GLY A 21 1.88 0.74 33.11
CA GLY A 21 1.06 -0.15 32.30
C GLY A 21 0.36 0.57 31.15
N ALA A 22 -0.31 1.68 31.43
CA ALA A 22 -0.98 2.49 30.41
C ALA A 22 0.01 3.06 29.37
N TYR A 23 1.17 3.56 29.83
CA TYR A 23 2.21 4.09 28.94
C TYR A 23 2.79 3.01 28.03
N THR A 24 3.09 1.82 28.57
CA THR A 24 3.59 0.69 27.76
C THR A 24 2.54 0.19 26.78
N CYS A 25 1.27 0.10 27.17
CA CYS A 25 0.18 -0.19 26.24
C CYS A 25 0.10 0.85 25.11
N TRP A 26 0.23 2.14 25.43
CA TRP A 26 0.20 3.21 24.44
C TRP A 26 1.38 3.13 23.45
N LEU A 27 2.59 2.83 23.93
CA LEU A 27 3.75 2.59 23.07
C LEU A 27 3.55 1.39 22.14
N ILE A 28 2.95 0.30 22.64
CA ILE A 28 2.65 -0.89 21.82
C ILE A 28 1.62 -0.56 20.74
N VAL A 29 0.58 0.22 21.06
CA VAL A 29 -0.42 0.68 20.07
C VAL A 29 0.24 1.54 19.00
N LEU A 30 1.14 2.46 19.38
CA LEU A 30 1.90 3.24 18.43
C LEU A 30 2.80 2.37 17.55
N ALA A 31 3.55 1.45 18.14
CA ALA A 31 4.41 0.54 17.40
C ALA A 31 3.62 -0.28 16.37
N HIS A 32 2.44 -0.78 16.72
CA HIS A 32 1.53 -1.43 15.78
C HIS A 32 1.03 -0.48 14.68
N ALA A 33 0.63 0.74 15.02
CA ALA A 33 0.14 1.72 14.05
C ALA A 33 1.20 2.12 13.00
N PHE A 34 2.48 1.98 13.32
CA PHE A 34 3.61 2.22 12.41
C PHE A 34 4.23 0.93 11.84
N GLY A 35 3.51 -0.19 11.91
CA GLY A 35 3.90 -1.44 11.25
C GLY A 35 5.13 -2.13 11.86
N ALA A 36 5.45 -1.86 13.13
CA ALA A 36 6.62 -2.46 13.80
C ALA A 36 6.55 -4.01 13.90
N PHE A 37 5.36 -4.58 13.70
CA PHE A 37 5.10 -6.02 13.73
C PHE A 37 4.66 -6.57 12.37
N ASP A 38 4.63 -5.73 11.33
CA ASP A 38 4.26 -6.17 9.99
C ASP A 38 5.43 -6.94 9.34
N PRO A 39 5.13 -7.86 8.40
CA PRO A 39 6.17 -8.49 7.61
C PRO A 39 7.04 -7.44 6.89
N THR A 40 8.35 -7.63 6.98
CA THR A 40 9.32 -6.82 6.24
C THR A 40 9.75 -7.54 4.98
N TYR A 41 9.83 -6.80 3.88
CA TYR A 41 10.32 -7.28 2.59
C TYR A 41 11.58 -6.54 2.19
N THR A 42 12.34 -7.12 1.27
CA THR A 42 13.55 -6.52 0.68
C THR A 42 13.41 -6.33 -0.82
N LYS A 43 14.28 -5.52 -1.41
CA LYS A 43 14.53 -5.43 -2.86
C LYS A 43 14.77 -6.81 -3.48
N ALA A 44 15.50 -7.69 -2.78
CA ALA A 44 15.77 -9.04 -3.28
C ALA A 44 14.48 -9.87 -3.35
N ASP A 45 13.58 -9.72 -2.39
CA ASP A 45 12.26 -10.37 -2.41
C ASP A 45 11.40 -9.81 -3.54
N LEU A 46 11.39 -8.49 -3.74
CA LEU A 46 10.67 -7.84 -4.84
C LEU A 46 11.11 -8.37 -6.21
N ILE A 47 12.43 -8.49 -6.42
CA ILE A 47 13.04 -9.02 -7.64
C ILE A 47 12.68 -10.50 -7.82
N ARG A 48 12.88 -11.32 -6.79
CA ARG A 48 12.58 -12.76 -6.84
C ARG A 48 11.11 -13.01 -7.15
N HIS A 49 10.23 -12.21 -6.53
CA HIS A 49 8.80 -12.27 -6.76
C HIS A 49 8.44 -11.87 -8.19
N TYR A 50 9.04 -10.79 -8.73
CA TYR A 50 8.81 -10.40 -10.13
C TYR A 50 9.16 -11.54 -11.09
N GLU A 51 10.34 -12.13 -10.95
CA GLU A 51 10.79 -13.21 -11.83
C GLU A 51 9.87 -14.44 -11.75
N ALA A 52 9.28 -14.71 -10.59
CA ALA A 52 8.33 -15.80 -10.41
C ALA A 52 6.91 -15.50 -10.90
N LYS A 53 6.50 -14.22 -10.91
CA LYS A 53 5.10 -13.78 -11.12
C LYS A 53 4.89 -12.84 -12.31
N ALA A 54 5.90 -12.67 -13.15
CA ALA A 54 5.82 -11.79 -14.31
C ALA A 54 4.58 -12.07 -15.20
N PRO A 55 4.22 -13.32 -15.55
CA PRO A 55 3.03 -13.57 -16.37
C PRO A 55 1.74 -13.04 -15.73
N GLU A 56 1.55 -13.24 -14.42
CA GLU A 56 0.38 -12.76 -13.68
C GLU A 56 0.37 -11.24 -13.56
N LEU A 57 1.52 -10.61 -13.32
CA LEU A 57 1.67 -9.15 -13.27
C LEU A 57 1.28 -8.51 -14.62
N TRP A 58 1.74 -9.07 -15.73
CA TRP A 58 1.40 -8.56 -17.07
C TRP A 58 -0.07 -8.84 -17.43
N ALA A 59 -0.63 -9.98 -17.01
CA ALA A 59 -2.05 -10.26 -17.18
C ALA A 59 -2.93 -9.30 -16.36
N LEU A 60 -2.49 -8.93 -15.14
CA LEU A 60 -3.14 -7.92 -14.31
C LEU A 60 -3.05 -6.53 -14.94
N ASN A 61 -1.89 -6.14 -15.45
CA ASN A 61 -1.69 -4.88 -16.20
C ASN A 61 -2.61 -4.80 -17.43
N ALA A 62 -2.70 -5.88 -18.22
CA ALA A 62 -3.61 -5.93 -19.36
C ALA A 62 -5.08 -5.83 -18.92
N TYR A 63 -5.45 -6.51 -17.84
CA TYR A 63 -6.81 -6.46 -17.30
C TYR A 63 -7.19 -5.05 -16.86
N ILE A 64 -6.40 -4.40 -16.01
CA ILE A 64 -6.74 -3.06 -15.49
C ILE A 64 -6.90 -2.05 -16.64
N ASN A 65 -6.01 -2.08 -17.64
CA ASN A 65 -6.06 -1.19 -18.79
C ASN A 65 -7.27 -1.45 -19.72
N SER A 66 -7.90 -2.63 -19.62
CA SER A 66 -9.12 -2.96 -20.37
C SER A 66 -10.42 -2.56 -19.67
N ILE A 67 -10.39 -2.37 -18.34
CA ILE A 67 -11.59 -2.07 -17.55
C ILE A 67 -11.65 -0.63 -17.06
N VAL A 68 -10.51 0.09 -17.02
CA VAL A 68 -10.49 1.51 -16.66
C VAL A 68 -10.86 2.34 -17.88
N PRO A 69 -11.91 3.18 -17.83
CA PRO A 69 -12.29 4.01 -18.96
C PRO A 69 -11.20 5.02 -19.33
N ALA A 70 -11.16 5.39 -20.61
CA ALA A 70 -10.27 6.46 -21.08
C ALA A 70 -10.50 7.77 -20.29
N HIS A 71 -9.42 8.52 -20.06
CA HIS A 71 -9.42 9.77 -19.28
C HIS A 71 -9.80 9.61 -17.79
N GLN A 72 -9.80 8.37 -17.29
CA GLN A 72 -9.92 8.07 -15.87
C GLN A 72 -8.67 7.35 -15.37
N SER A 73 -8.42 7.45 -14.07
CA SER A 73 -7.46 6.59 -13.38
C SER A 73 -7.99 6.16 -12.03
N VAL A 74 -7.58 4.98 -11.60
CA VAL A 74 -7.87 4.40 -10.29
C VAL A 74 -6.56 4.06 -9.58
N ASP A 75 -6.48 4.36 -8.30
CA ASP A 75 -5.52 3.79 -7.36
C ASP A 75 -6.30 3.06 -6.28
N ILE A 76 -6.12 1.76 -6.18
CA ILE A 76 -6.89 0.89 -5.28
C ILE A 76 -5.98 -0.11 -4.57
N GLU A 77 -6.17 -0.25 -3.26
CA GLU A 77 -5.45 -1.18 -2.40
C GLU A 77 -6.45 -2.06 -1.64
N PHE A 78 -6.14 -3.35 -1.54
CA PHE A 78 -6.91 -4.35 -0.80
C PHE A 78 -6.06 -4.88 0.36
N ASP A 79 -6.67 -5.04 1.53
CA ASP A 79 -6.05 -5.63 2.72
C ASP A 79 -6.57 -7.06 3.02
N GLY A 80 -7.33 -7.64 2.10
CA GLY A 80 -7.97 -8.94 2.27
C GLY A 80 -9.28 -8.90 3.08
N GLN A 81 -9.70 -7.74 3.58
CA GLN A 81 -10.96 -7.54 4.29
C GLN A 81 -12.03 -6.95 3.37
N ARG A 82 -13.27 -6.86 3.87
CA ARG A 82 -14.36 -6.13 3.19
C ARG A 82 -14.26 -4.61 3.37
N THR A 83 -13.03 -4.11 3.52
CA THR A 83 -12.65 -2.71 3.55
C THR A 83 -11.60 -2.50 2.46
N ILE A 84 -11.63 -1.36 1.78
CA ILE A 84 -10.69 -0.99 0.74
C ILE A 84 -9.91 0.21 1.29
N PRO A 85 -8.70 -0.01 1.83
CA PRO A 85 -7.91 1.06 2.47
C PRO A 85 -7.70 2.28 1.57
N ILE A 86 -7.49 2.07 0.28
CA ILE A 86 -7.29 3.12 -0.72
C ILE A 86 -8.24 2.85 -1.89
N PHE A 87 -9.08 3.82 -2.23
CA PHE A 87 -9.87 3.78 -3.46
C PHE A 87 -9.97 5.17 -4.09
N HIS A 88 -8.85 5.64 -4.62
CA HIS A 88 -8.73 6.97 -5.20
C HIS A 88 -9.08 6.94 -6.68
N LEU A 89 -9.85 7.93 -7.12
CA LEU A 89 -10.21 8.10 -8.52
C LEU A 89 -9.69 9.43 -9.05
N LYS A 90 -9.37 9.45 -10.34
CA LYS A 90 -9.25 10.69 -11.10
C LYS A 90 -10.19 10.60 -12.29
N VAL A 91 -11.21 11.44 -12.33
CA VAL A 91 -12.20 11.47 -13.41
C VAL A 91 -12.17 12.85 -14.05
N ASN A 92 -11.86 12.92 -15.34
CA ASN A 92 -11.78 14.19 -16.09
C ASN A 92 -10.87 15.24 -15.41
N GLY A 93 -9.76 14.78 -14.83
CA GLY A 93 -8.80 15.63 -14.14
C GLY A 93 -9.11 15.95 -12.67
N ILE A 94 -10.31 15.63 -12.19
CA ILE A 94 -10.72 15.85 -10.79
C ILE A 94 -10.29 14.64 -9.97
N TYR A 95 -9.51 14.87 -8.92
CA TYR A 95 -9.02 13.84 -8.01
C TYR A 95 -9.96 13.67 -6.81
N ASP A 96 -10.32 12.43 -6.51
CA ASP A 96 -11.22 12.04 -5.42
C ASP A 96 -10.53 11.00 -4.52
N SER A 97 -10.10 11.46 -3.34
CA SER A 97 -9.38 10.66 -2.35
C SER A 97 -10.33 9.98 -1.38
N ASN A 98 -10.41 8.66 -1.44
CA ASN A 98 -11.23 7.85 -0.54
C ASN A 98 -10.39 6.83 0.23
N TRP A 99 -10.62 6.76 1.54
CA TRP A 99 -9.93 5.89 2.49
C TRP A 99 -10.94 5.00 3.21
N ASP A 100 -10.53 3.79 3.55
CA ASP A 100 -11.31 2.81 4.35
C ASP A 100 -12.74 2.58 3.82
N VAL A 101 -12.87 2.49 2.49
CA VAL A 101 -14.16 2.32 1.83
C VAL A 101 -14.69 0.90 2.06
N LYS A 102 -15.84 0.77 2.71
CA LYS A 102 -16.47 -0.55 2.91
C LYS A 102 -17.08 -1.06 1.61
N TRP A 103 -16.89 -2.33 1.30
CA TRP A 103 -17.35 -2.97 0.05
C TRP A 103 -18.86 -2.80 -0.22
N ASP A 104 -19.66 -2.87 0.84
CA ASP A 104 -21.13 -2.83 0.78
C ASP A 104 -21.69 -1.44 1.16
N SER A 105 -20.91 -0.38 0.96
CA SER A 105 -21.32 1.00 1.26
C SER A 105 -21.82 1.75 0.03
N ALA A 106 -22.65 2.77 0.27
CA ALA A 106 -23.08 3.72 -0.76
C ALA A 106 -21.90 4.49 -1.39
N GLN A 107 -20.81 4.68 -0.62
CA GLN A 107 -19.57 5.28 -1.13
C GLN A 107 -18.92 4.36 -2.17
N ALA A 108 -18.79 3.06 -1.88
CA ALA A 108 -18.31 2.09 -2.86
C ALA A 108 -19.19 2.07 -4.12
N ASP A 109 -20.51 2.07 -3.96
CA ASP A 109 -21.45 2.11 -5.10
C ASP A 109 -21.26 3.37 -5.96
N THR A 110 -20.99 4.51 -5.33
CA THR A 110 -20.72 5.78 -6.02
C THR A 110 -19.42 5.71 -6.84
N LEU A 111 -18.33 5.23 -6.23
CA LEU A 111 -17.02 5.10 -6.89
C LEU A 111 -17.07 4.10 -8.05
N LEU A 112 -17.73 2.96 -7.84
CA LEU A 112 -17.92 1.96 -8.89
C LEU A 112 -18.74 2.51 -10.06
N HIS A 113 -19.81 3.26 -9.78
CA HIS A 113 -20.62 3.88 -10.82
C HIS A 113 -19.81 4.86 -11.69
N GLN A 114 -18.91 5.65 -11.09
CA GLN A 114 -18.04 6.56 -11.85
C GLN A 114 -17.14 5.84 -12.87
N LEU A 115 -16.66 4.65 -12.51
CA LEU A 115 -15.83 3.80 -13.37
C LEU A 115 -16.64 2.91 -14.32
N GLY A 116 -17.96 2.85 -14.18
CA GLY A 116 -18.79 1.83 -14.84
C GLY A 116 -18.51 0.41 -14.35
N TRP A 117 -18.01 0.27 -13.11
CA TRP A 117 -17.66 -1.00 -12.49
C TRP A 117 -18.81 -1.57 -11.67
N THR A 118 -18.66 -2.85 -11.31
CA THR A 118 -19.58 -3.55 -10.40
C THR A 118 -18.79 -4.14 -9.23
N ARG A 119 -19.49 -4.63 -8.19
CA ARG A 119 -18.85 -5.42 -7.12
C ARG A 119 -18.14 -6.67 -7.65
N GLN A 120 -18.59 -7.22 -8.78
CA GLN A 120 -17.91 -8.32 -9.44
C GLN A 120 -16.54 -7.88 -10.00
N THR A 121 -16.42 -6.63 -10.45
CA THR A 121 -15.14 -6.04 -10.88
C THR A 121 -14.15 -6.01 -9.72
N LEU A 122 -14.58 -5.56 -8.52
CA LEU A 122 -13.74 -5.58 -7.32
C LEU A 122 -13.30 -7.00 -6.96
N THR A 123 -14.24 -7.94 -6.96
CA THR A 123 -13.96 -9.37 -6.69
C THR A 123 -12.94 -9.93 -7.67
N THR A 124 -13.09 -9.61 -8.96
CA THR A 124 -12.18 -10.09 -10.02
C THR A 124 -10.81 -9.44 -9.91
N LEU A 125 -10.75 -8.14 -9.60
CA LEU A 125 -9.51 -7.41 -9.41
C LEU A 125 -8.72 -7.92 -8.21
N GLN A 126 -9.39 -8.11 -7.07
CA GLN A 126 -8.78 -8.69 -5.87
C GLN A 126 -8.24 -10.10 -6.15
N ALA A 127 -9.03 -10.97 -6.80
CA ALA A 127 -8.57 -12.32 -7.12
C ALA A 127 -7.32 -12.33 -8.04
N LYS A 128 -7.22 -11.39 -8.98
CA LYS A 128 -6.03 -11.26 -9.84
C LYS A 128 -4.82 -10.73 -9.09
N LEU A 129 -5.03 -9.78 -8.17
CA LEU A 129 -4.01 -9.30 -7.25
C LEU A 129 -3.49 -10.44 -6.36
N ASP A 130 -4.39 -11.22 -5.76
CA ASP A 130 -4.06 -12.40 -4.94
C ASP A 130 -3.26 -13.43 -5.75
N GLN A 131 -3.67 -13.72 -6.99
CA GLN A 131 -2.96 -14.63 -7.89
C GLN A 131 -1.54 -14.14 -8.21
N ALA A 132 -1.40 -12.81 -8.37
CA ALA A 132 -0.13 -12.15 -8.59
C ALA A 132 0.68 -11.91 -7.30
N GLY A 133 0.15 -12.26 -6.12
CA GLY A 133 0.81 -12.00 -4.83
C GLY A 133 0.92 -10.52 -4.45
N CYS A 134 0.06 -9.68 -4.99
CA CYS A 134 0.10 -8.22 -4.88
C CYS A 134 -1.15 -7.67 -4.16
N ILE A 135 -1.08 -6.43 -3.67
CA ILE A 135 -2.15 -5.83 -2.85
C ILE A 135 -2.81 -4.60 -3.48
N SER A 136 -2.20 -3.99 -4.49
CA SER A 136 -2.73 -2.75 -5.07
C SER A 136 -2.40 -2.55 -6.53
N ILE A 137 -3.16 -1.66 -7.17
CA ILE A 137 -2.97 -1.22 -8.54
C ILE A 137 -3.21 0.29 -8.62
N ALA A 138 -2.35 1.00 -9.35
CA ALA A 138 -2.64 2.31 -9.90
C ALA A 138 -2.61 2.21 -11.43
N SER A 139 -3.74 2.51 -12.07
CA SER A 139 -3.87 2.48 -13.52
C SER A 139 -3.21 3.70 -14.16
N GLY A 140 -2.67 3.54 -15.36
CA GLY A 140 -2.05 4.63 -16.10
C GLY A 140 -0.89 4.13 -16.95
N GLU A 141 -0.08 5.08 -17.44
CA GLU A 141 1.21 4.79 -18.06
C GLU A 141 2.31 5.53 -17.28
N PRO A 142 3.15 4.82 -16.50
CA PRO A 142 3.10 3.37 -16.27
C PRO A 142 1.89 2.93 -15.44
N CYS A 143 1.57 1.65 -15.51
CA CYS A 143 0.68 1.03 -14.53
C CYS A 143 1.52 0.55 -13.34
N THR A 144 1.13 0.94 -12.14
CA THR A 144 1.85 0.58 -10.91
C THR A 144 1.14 -0.57 -10.20
N ILE A 145 1.79 -1.71 -10.01
CA ILE A 145 1.29 -2.83 -9.21
C ILE A 145 2.05 -2.85 -7.88
N GLY A 146 1.36 -2.67 -6.75
CA GLY A 146 2.00 -2.75 -5.44
C GLY A 146 2.05 -4.18 -4.92
N TYR A 147 3.27 -4.68 -4.69
CA TYR A 147 3.55 -6.01 -4.17
C TYR A 147 3.10 -6.15 -2.71
N GLN A 148 3.81 -5.51 -1.78
CA GLN A 148 3.54 -5.59 -0.35
C GLN A 148 4.02 -4.31 0.36
N ARG A 149 3.40 -4.02 1.50
CA ARG A 149 3.92 -3.01 2.44
C ARG A 149 5.08 -3.58 3.24
N SER A 150 6.07 -2.74 3.54
CA SER A 150 7.22 -3.04 4.40
C SER A 150 7.48 -1.79 5.23
N GLY A 151 7.21 -1.87 6.54
CA GLY A 151 7.18 -0.68 7.40
C GLY A 151 6.24 0.40 6.85
N MET A 152 6.72 1.63 6.74
CA MET A 152 5.93 2.76 6.23
C MET A 152 5.88 2.86 4.69
N GLY A 153 6.54 1.96 3.97
CA GLY A 153 6.60 1.97 2.51
C GLY A 153 5.88 0.80 1.85
N LYS A 154 5.73 0.89 0.53
CA LYS A 154 5.21 -0.16 -0.34
C LYS A 154 6.19 -0.42 -1.46
N TYR A 155 6.55 -1.69 -1.64
CA TYR A 155 7.30 -2.11 -2.81
C TYR A 155 6.34 -2.31 -3.99
N SER A 156 6.70 -1.79 -5.16
CA SER A 156 5.83 -1.78 -6.33
C SER A 156 6.59 -2.01 -7.64
N TYR A 157 5.84 -2.35 -8.68
CA TYR A 157 6.30 -2.50 -10.05
C TYR A 157 5.63 -1.44 -10.92
N ASN A 158 6.43 -0.58 -11.56
CA ASN A 158 5.97 0.34 -12.60
C ASN A 158 6.16 -0.33 -13.96
N LEU A 159 5.05 -0.77 -14.55
CA LEU A 159 5.01 -1.50 -15.83
C LEU A 159 4.63 -0.56 -16.96
N PHE A 160 5.53 -0.43 -17.93
CA PHE A 160 5.36 0.43 -19.09
C PHE A 160 4.85 -0.34 -20.29
N SER A 161 3.95 0.25 -21.08
CA SER A 161 3.46 -0.37 -22.33
C SER A 161 4.56 -0.53 -23.38
N GLY A 162 5.60 0.31 -23.34
CA GLY A 162 6.76 0.28 -24.23
C GLY A 162 8.08 0.43 -23.47
N PRO A 163 9.22 0.14 -24.13
CA PRO A 163 10.53 0.34 -23.49
C PRO A 163 10.73 1.79 -23.03
N LEU A 164 11.32 1.98 -21.85
CA LEU A 164 11.66 3.31 -21.35
C LEU A 164 12.59 4.03 -22.34
N SER A 165 12.26 5.29 -22.66
CA SER A 165 13.18 6.20 -23.33
C SER A 165 14.39 6.50 -22.43
N ASP A 166 15.49 6.98 -23.02
CA ASP A 166 16.67 7.32 -22.23
C ASP A 166 16.40 8.46 -21.23
N SER A 167 15.52 9.41 -21.59
CA SER A 167 15.08 10.45 -20.66
C SER A 167 14.34 9.88 -19.43
N LEU A 168 13.45 8.89 -19.64
CA LEU A 168 12.75 8.23 -18.54
C LEU A 168 13.70 7.39 -17.71
N LYS A 169 14.65 6.67 -18.33
CA LYS A 169 15.66 5.92 -17.58
C LYS A 169 16.43 6.84 -16.63
N VAL A 170 16.90 7.99 -17.11
CA VAL A 170 17.61 8.99 -16.29
C VAL A 170 16.73 9.53 -15.17
N GLN A 171 15.46 9.84 -15.47
CA GLN A 171 14.51 10.31 -14.46
C GLN A 171 14.34 9.28 -13.34
N TYR A 172 14.06 8.02 -13.68
CA TYR A 172 13.85 6.96 -12.70
C TYR A 172 15.15 6.52 -12.01
N SER A 173 16.32 6.72 -12.59
CA SER A 173 17.60 6.40 -11.93
C SER A 173 18.18 7.57 -11.12
N SER A 174 17.51 8.72 -11.05
CA SER A 174 18.05 9.94 -10.43
C SER A 174 17.96 9.96 -8.89
N GLY A 175 17.20 9.04 -8.29
CA GLY A 175 16.98 8.95 -6.85
C GLY A 175 17.07 7.53 -6.30
N CYS A 176 16.81 7.38 -5.01
CA CYS A 176 16.91 6.09 -4.30
C CYS A 176 15.59 5.29 -4.24
N THR A 177 14.48 5.88 -4.69
CA THR A 177 13.13 5.29 -4.60
C THR A 177 12.81 4.35 -5.75
N HIS A 178 13.62 4.37 -6.82
CA HIS A 178 13.35 3.65 -8.06
C HIS A 178 14.59 2.95 -8.60
N ILE A 179 14.38 1.82 -9.29
CA ILE A 179 15.43 1.07 -9.98
C ILE A 179 14.92 0.65 -11.36
N VAL A 180 15.57 1.11 -12.42
CA VAL A 180 15.32 0.60 -13.78
C VAL A 180 15.82 -0.84 -13.85
N TYR A 181 14.89 -1.79 -13.94
CA TYR A 181 15.20 -3.21 -13.79
C TYR A 181 15.22 -3.96 -15.12
N LYS A 182 14.21 -3.71 -15.96
CA LYS A 182 14.12 -4.25 -17.33
C LYS A 182 13.64 -3.14 -18.27
N PRO A 183 13.69 -3.31 -19.60
CA PRO A 183 13.32 -2.25 -20.53
C PRO A 183 11.93 -1.64 -20.31
N GLN A 184 10.98 -2.38 -19.73
CA GLN A 184 9.60 -1.94 -19.48
C GLN A 184 9.22 -1.97 -18.00
N VAL A 185 10.19 -2.15 -17.10
CA VAL A 185 9.94 -2.41 -15.68
C VAL A 185 10.86 -1.56 -14.83
N VAL A 186 10.25 -0.73 -14.00
CA VAL A 186 10.92 -0.03 -12.91
C VAL A 186 10.42 -0.59 -11.58
N LEU A 187 11.32 -0.88 -10.67
CA LEU A 187 10.99 -1.21 -9.29
C LEU A 187 10.86 0.09 -8.49
N GLU A 188 9.91 0.15 -7.58
CA GLU A 188 9.68 1.30 -6.72
C GLU A 188 9.58 0.88 -5.25
N TYR A 189 10.09 1.71 -4.36
CA TYR A 189 9.75 1.71 -2.95
C TYR A 189 9.31 3.12 -2.54
N GLY A 190 8.06 3.26 -2.11
CA GLY A 190 7.43 4.56 -1.83
C GLY A 190 6.66 4.58 -0.52
N GLY A 191 6.74 5.68 0.22
CA GLY A 191 6.11 5.84 1.56
C GLY A 191 4.71 6.45 1.57
N GLY A 192 4.14 6.77 0.40
CA GLY A 192 2.85 7.48 0.31
C GLY A 192 2.87 8.79 1.12
N ALA A 193 2.01 8.90 2.13
CA ALA A 193 1.87 10.09 2.97
C ALA A 193 3.10 10.43 3.82
N VAL A 194 3.99 9.45 4.07
CA VAL A 194 5.23 9.66 4.85
C VAL A 194 6.37 10.20 3.96
N GLY A 195 6.14 10.31 2.64
CA GLY A 195 7.12 10.81 1.69
C GLY A 195 8.01 9.71 1.08
N PRO A 196 9.06 10.09 0.33
CA PRO A 196 9.92 9.14 -0.37
C PRO A 196 10.65 8.22 0.61
N GLN A 197 10.75 6.94 0.26
CA GLN A 197 11.49 5.93 1.01
C GLN A 197 12.56 5.31 0.11
N CYS A 198 13.81 5.25 0.56
CA CYS A 198 14.88 4.66 -0.24
C CYS A 198 14.84 3.14 -0.18
N PHE A 199 15.12 2.47 -1.30
CA PHE A 199 15.53 1.07 -1.26
C PHE A 199 16.70 0.92 -0.28
N GLU A 200 16.74 -0.20 0.43
CA GLU A 200 17.84 -0.51 1.33
C GLU A 200 19.18 -0.52 0.57
N GLU A 201 20.20 0.08 1.19
CA GLU A 201 21.58 0.04 0.71
C GLU A 201 22.07 -1.42 0.72
N GLN A 202 22.82 -1.81 -0.32
CA GLN A 202 23.35 -3.16 -0.48
C GLN A 202 24.53 -3.42 0.45
#